data_AF-A0A2E2B3S9-F1
#
_entry.id   AF-A0A2E2B3S9-F1
#
_cell.length_a   1.000
_cell.length_b   1.000
_cell.length_c   1.000
_cell.angle_alpha   90.00
_cell.angle_beta   90.00
_cell.angle_gamma   90.00
#
_symmetry.space_group_name_H-M   'P 1'
#
loop_
_entity.id
_entity.type
_entity.pdbx_description
1 polymer ?
#
loop_
_entity_poly.entity_id
_entity_poly.type
_entity_poly.pdbx_seq_one_letter_code
_entity_poly.pdbx_strand_id
1 'polypeptide(L)'
;MCLTTGTLVHADELADLRAENARLKAENAQLKQRIGQLEQHNQQIQVQVQQAQAQARQAQDQKLAHYLTATITGGGKSVTTFPRPLPVTRGKARHTSYQFTGTTNDSTVTLTITAGMSPGMFRTAKALELVVDGKSMDIAIADYNSKRRRSGAGSRTGTTLYDETVTINLTREQLAQLAQADQITGNLGVAELGLGREDYNLLTVLAESLNIK
;
A
#
# COMPACT_ATOMS: atom_id res chain seq x y z
N MET A 1 -69.84 59.13 30.57
CA MET A 1 -69.75 57.91 29.74
C MET A 1 -68.32 57.81 29.24
N CYS A 2 -67.57 56.80 29.67
CA CYS A 2 -66.21 56.54 29.19
C CYS A 2 -66.07 55.03 29.04
N LEU A 3 -66.31 54.52 27.83
CA LEU A 3 -66.15 53.11 27.46
C LEU A 3 -65.58 53.10 26.05
N THR A 4 -64.25 53.16 25.93
CA THR A 4 -63.58 53.01 24.61
C THR A 4 -62.15 52.48 24.69
N THR A 5 -61.64 52.11 25.87
CA THR A 5 -60.24 51.68 26.03
C THR A 5 -60.03 50.17 26.01
N GLY A 6 -61.04 49.35 26.31
CA GLY A 6 -60.86 47.88 26.42
C GLY A 6 -60.82 47.09 25.10
N THR A 7 -61.44 47.60 24.03
CA THR A 7 -61.51 46.91 22.73
C THR A 7 -60.31 47.19 21.82
N LEU A 8 -59.61 48.31 22.03
CA LEU A 8 -58.43 48.68 21.26
C LEU A 8 -57.17 47.92 21.70
N VAL A 9 -56.99 47.69 23.00
CA VAL A 9 -55.84 46.94 23.55
C VAL A 9 -55.83 45.48 23.07
N HIS A 10 -56.99 44.83 22.99
CA HIS A 10 -57.09 43.46 22.44
C HIS A 10 -56.92 43.39 20.91
N ALA A 11 -57.18 44.50 20.19
CA ALA A 11 -56.94 44.56 18.75
C ALA A 11 -55.44 44.68 18.45
N ASP A 12 -54.69 45.42 19.26
CA ASP A 12 -53.24 45.56 19.16
C ASP A 12 -52.51 44.26 19.52
N GLU A 13 -52.88 43.58 20.62
CA GLU A 13 -52.32 42.26 20.98
C GLU A 13 -52.56 41.20 19.88
N LEU A 14 -53.74 41.23 19.25
CA LEU A 14 -54.06 40.32 18.15
C LEU A 14 -53.28 40.67 16.87
N ALA A 15 -52.97 41.94 16.63
CA ALA A 15 -52.12 42.37 15.53
C ALA A 15 -50.67 41.93 15.74
N ASP A 16 -50.14 42.07 16.96
CA ASP A 16 -48.80 41.64 17.34
C ASP A 16 -48.64 40.11 17.22
N LEU A 17 -49.63 39.35 17.71
CA LEU A 17 -49.62 37.88 17.57
C LEU A 17 -49.69 37.43 16.11
N ARG A 18 -50.41 38.15 15.24
CA ARG A 18 -50.46 37.87 13.79
C ARG A 18 -49.13 38.18 13.12
N ALA A 19 -48.48 39.28 13.49
CA ALA A 19 -47.17 39.65 12.98
C ALA A 19 -46.11 38.62 13.39
N GLU A 20 -46.12 38.19 14.66
CA GLU A 20 -45.18 37.17 15.15
C GLU A 20 -45.44 35.80 14.51
N ASN A 21 -46.70 35.40 14.31
CA ASN A 21 -47.02 34.16 13.61
C ASN A 21 -46.55 34.19 12.14
N ALA A 22 -46.66 35.35 11.47
CA ALA A 22 -46.13 35.54 10.13
C ALA A 22 -44.59 35.45 10.10
N ARG A 23 -43.91 36.04 11.08
CA ARG A 23 -42.45 35.95 11.26
C ARG A 23 -41.99 34.51 11.46
N LEU A 24 -42.62 33.79 12.39
CA LEU A 24 -42.30 32.38 12.68
C LEU A 24 -42.58 31.46 11.48
N LYS A 25 -43.60 31.75 10.68
CA LYS A 25 -43.86 31.03 9.42
C LYS A 25 -42.77 31.27 8.39
N ALA A 26 -42.30 32.51 8.26
CA ALA A 26 -41.21 32.86 7.36
C ALA A 26 -39.89 32.19 7.79
N GLU A 27 -39.57 32.21 9.09
CA GLU A 27 -38.39 31.54 9.65
C GLU A 27 -38.45 30.02 9.46
N ASN A 28 -39.60 29.39 9.72
CA ASN A 28 -39.80 27.97 9.45
C ASN A 28 -39.61 27.62 7.97
N ALA A 29 -40.06 28.49 7.05
CA ALA A 29 -39.85 28.27 5.62
C ALA A 29 -38.36 28.33 5.25
N GLN A 30 -37.61 29.28 5.82
CA GLN A 30 -36.16 29.39 5.63
C GLN A 30 -35.40 28.19 6.22
N LEU A 31 -35.78 27.72 7.41
CA LEU A 31 -35.18 26.55 8.03
C LEU A 31 -35.43 25.29 7.21
N LYS A 32 -36.65 25.09 6.71
CA LYS A 32 -36.99 23.97 5.81
C LYS A 32 -36.16 24.01 4.52
N GLN A 33 -35.98 25.19 3.94
CA GLN A 33 -35.13 25.36 2.76
C GLN A 33 -33.68 24.96 3.06
N ARG A 34 -33.14 25.40 4.20
CA ARG A 34 -31.76 25.08 4.61
C ARG A 34 -31.55 23.60 4.92
N ILE A 35 -32.54 22.95 5.54
CA ILE A 35 -32.52 21.50 5.76
C ILE A 35 -32.46 20.76 4.42
N GLY A 36 -33.31 21.12 3.45
CA GLY A 36 -33.29 20.50 2.13
C GLY A 36 -31.95 20.68 1.39
N GLN A 37 -31.31 21.85 1.51
CA GLN A 37 -29.98 22.08 0.95
C GLN A 37 -28.90 21.21 1.62
N LEU A 38 -28.94 21.07 2.94
CA LEU A 38 -28.00 20.21 3.68
C LEU A 38 -28.20 18.73 3.38
N GLU A 39 -29.44 18.27 3.22
CA GLU A 39 -29.74 16.89 2.82
C GLU A 39 -29.19 16.58 1.42
N GLN A 40 -29.38 17.50 0.47
CA GLN A 40 -28.79 17.38 -0.88
C GLN A 40 -27.26 17.32 -0.84
N HIS A 41 -26.63 18.20 -0.06
CA HIS A 41 -25.17 18.21 0.09
C HIS A 41 -24.65 16.92 0.75
N ASN A 42 -25.34 16.43 1.78
CA ASN A 42 -24.99 15.16 2.42
C ASN A 42 -25.11 13.97 1.46
N GLN A 43 -26.13 13.94 0.61
CA GLN A 43 -26.26 12.92 -0.43
C GLN A 43 -25.10 12.99 -1.43
N GLN A 44 -24.70 14.19 -1.86
CA GLN A 44 -23.55 14.38 -2.75
C GLN A 44 -22.25 13.89 -2.12
N ILE A 45 -22.00 14.24 -0.86
CA ILE A 45 -20.83 13.75 -0.12
C ILE A 45 -20.82 12.23 -0.04
N GLN A 46 -21.96 11.60 0.27
CA GLN A 46 -22.03 10.13 0.33
C GLN A 46 -21.67 9.49 -1.01
N VAL A 47 -22.16 10.03 -2.12
CA VAL A 47 -21.81 9.56 -3.47
C VAL A 47 -20.32 9.71 -3.74
N GLN A 48 -19.72 10.86 -3.40
CA GLN A 48 -18.28 11.10 -3.58
C GLN A 48 -17.44 10.14 -2.74
N VAL A 49 -17.82 9.90 -1.48
CA VAL A 49 -17.13 8.94 -0.60
C VAL A 49 -17.22 7.52 -1.16
N GLN A 50 -18.39 7.09 -1.65
CA GLN A 50 -18.55 5.78 -2.26
C GLN A 50 -17.69 5.63 -3.53
N GLN A 51 -17.66 6.66 -4.38
CA GLN A 51 -16.81 6.66 -5.58
C GLN A 51 -15.33 6.61 -5.23
N ALA A 52 -14.88 7.41 -4.26
CA ALA A 52 -13.49 7.39 -3.79
C ALA A 52 -13.10 6.02 -3.21
N GLN A 53 -13.99 5.39 -2.45
CA GLN A 53 -13.78 4.04 -1.93
C GLN A 53 -13.72 2.99 -3.04
N ALA A 54 -14.57 3.09 -4.06
CA ALA A 54 -14.56 2.18 -5.20
C ALA A 54 -13.26 2.32 -6.02
N GLN A 55 -12.81 3.55 -6.26
CA GLN A 55 -11.54 3.83 -6.94
C GLN A 55 -10.34 3.32 -6.13
N ALA A 56 -10.35 3.51 -4.80
CA ALA A 56 -9.30 3.02 -3.91
C ALA A 56 -9.22 1.48 -3.93
N ARG A 57 -10.37 0.79 -3.91
CA ARG A 57 -10.42 -0.69 -4.04
C ARG A 57 -9.91 -1.16 -5.38
N GLN A 58 -10.34 -0.52 -6.48
CA GLN A 58 -9.84 -0.87 -7.82
C GLN A 58 -8.33 -0.67 -7.96
N ALA A 59 -7.80 0.43 -7.42
CA ALA A 59 -6.36 0.67 -7.41
C ALA A 59 -5.62 -0.39 -6.56
N GLN A 60 -6.19 -0.79 -5.43
CA GLN A 60 -5.65 -1.86 -4.59
C GLN A 60 -5.67 -3.22 -5.28
N ASP A 61 -6.77 -3.57 -5.95
CA ASP A 61 -6.90 -4.82 -6.69
C ASP A 61 -5.93 -4.87 -7.88
N GLN A 62 -5.76 -3.75 -8.59
CA GLN A 62 -4.75 -3.64 -9.64
C GLN A 62 -3.32 -3.81 -9.10
N LYS A 63 -2.99 -3.23 -7.93
CA LYS A 63 -1.70 -3.46 -7.27
C LYS A 63 -1.52 -4.94 -6.90
N LEU A 64 -2.58 -5.61 -6.43
CA LEU A 64 -2.53 -6.99 -5.95
C LEU A 64 -2.49 -8.05 -7.07
N ALA A 65 -3.01 -7.74 -8.26
CA ALA A 65 -3.02 -8.65 -9.42
C ALA A 65 -1.62 -9.12 -9.86
N HIS A 66 -0.56 -8.43 -9.42
CA HIS A 66 0.83 -8.70 -9.77
C HIS A 66 1.57 -9.65 -8.81
N TYR A 67 0.90 -10.15 -7.76
CA TYR A 67 1.51 -11.05 -6.78
C TYR A 67 1.02 -12.48 -6.92
N LEU A 68 1.91 -13.41 -6.54
CA LEU A 68 1.57 -14.81 -6.37
C LEU A 68 0.62 -15.01 -5.17
N THR A 69 0.85 -14.26 -4.08
CA THR A 69 -0.02 -14.29 -2.90
C THR A 69 0.15 -13.02 -2.07
N ALA A 70 -0.94 -12.59 -1.44
CA ALA A 70 -0.95 -11.56 -0.42
C ALA A 70 -1.87 -11.99 0.73
N THR A 71 -1.31 -12.19 1.92
CA THR A 71 -2.05 -12.70 3.08
C THR A 71 -1.90 -11.74 4.24
N ILE A 72 -2.99 -11.47 4.94
CA ILE A 72 -3.02 -10.70 6.18
C ILE A 72 -3.36 -11.67 7.30
N THR A 73 -2.49 -11.83 8.29
CA THR A 73 -2.73 -12.75 9.41
C THR A 73 -2.17 -12.15 10.71
N GLY A 74 -3.03 -12.00 11.71
CA GLY A 74 -2.60 -11.68 13.08
C GLY A 74 -1.78 -10.40 13.24
N GLY A 75 -2.07 -9.34 12.46
CA GLY A 75 -1.33 -8.06 12.52
C GLY A 75 -0.15 -7.98 11.54
N GLY A 76 0.27 -9.10 10.94
CA GLY A 76 1.31 -9.14 9.91
C GLY A 76 0.76 -9.28 8.49
N LYS A 77 1.52 -8.80 7.51
CA LYS A 77 1.22 -8.93 6.08
C LYS A 77 2.36 -9.65 5.38
N SER A 78 2.02 -10.62 4.55
CA SER A 78 2.96 -11.37 3.72
C SER A 78 2.60 -11.18 2.25
N VAL A 79 3.57 -10.83 1.42
CA VAL A 79 3.40 -10.57 -0.02
C VAL A 79 4.50 -11.28 -0.78
N THR A 80 4.16 -12.01 -1.84
CA THR A 80 5.13 -12.73 -2.68
C THR A 80 4.94 -12.41 -4.16
N THR A 81 6.02 -12.05 -4.86
CA THR A 81 6.00 -11.80 -6.32
C THR A 81 6.00 -13.10 -7.12
N PHE A 82 5.71 -13.01 -8.43
CA PHE A 82 6.00 -14.11 -9.33
C PHE A 82 7.51 -14.33 -9.49
N PRO A 83 7.96 -15.58 -9.72
CA PRO A 83 9.34 -15.86 -10.08
C PRO A 83 9.71 -15.21 -11.40
N ARG A 84 10.87 -14.56 -11.46
CA ARG A 84 11.39 -13.89 -12.67
C ARG A 84 12.77 -14.40 -13.03
N PRO A 85 13.14 -14.44 -14.32
CA PRO A 85 14.49 -14.77 -14.74
C PRO A 85 15.51 -13.84 -14.07
N LEU A 86 16.61 -14.42 -13.59
CA LEU A 86 17.68 -13.65 -12.96
C LEU A 86 18.69 -13.22 -14.04
N PRO A 87 18.76 -11.93 -14.42
CA PRO A 87 19.80 -11.47 -15.31
C PRO A 87 21.14 -11.54 -14.57
N VAL A 88 22.14 -12.13 -15.21
CA VAL A 88 23.48 -12.25 -14.65
C VAL A 88 24.42 -11.41 -15.47
N THR A 89 25.20 -10.57 -14.78
CA THR A 89 26.22 -9.71 -15.38
C THR A 89 27.36 -10.53 -16.00
N ARG A 90 27.51 -11.81 -15.60
CA ARG A 90 28.48 -12.75 -16.16
C ARG A 90 27.87 -14.13 -16.43
N GLY A 91 27.86 -14.53 -17.71
CA GLY A 91 27.55 -15.89 -18.15
C GLY A 91 26.11 -16.11 -18.59
N LYS A 92 25.79 -17.37 -18.96
CA LYS A 92 24.44 -17.79 -19.33
C LYS A 92 23.77 -18.41 -18.09
N ALA A 93 23.06 -17.63 -17.27
CA ALA A 93 22.17 -18.20 -16.26
C ALA A 93 20.88 -18.69 -16.94
N ARG A 94 20.99 -19.82 -17.65
CA ARG A 94 19.81 -20.49 -18.19
C ARG A 94 19.11 -21.14 -17.02
N HIS A 95 17.86 -20.73 -16.76
CA HIS A 95 16.92 -21.35 -15.82
C HIS A 95 17.04 -20.94 -14.35
N THR A 96 17.83 -19.92 -14.00
CA THR A 96 17.77 -19.34 -12.65
C THR A 96 16.65 -18.30 -12.61
N SER A 97 15.68 -18.52 -11.73
CA SER A 97 14.65 -17.55 -11.43
C SER A 97 14.73 -17.14 -9.97
N TYR A 98 14.33 -15.91 -9.66
CA TYR A 98 14.23 -15.41 -8.31
C TYR A 98 12.84 -14.84 -8.02
N GLN A 99 12.46 -14.83 -6.75
CA GLN A 99 11.23 -14.22 -6.26
C GLN A 99 11.52 -13.42 -5.00
N PHE A 100 10.72 -12.38 -4.76
CA PHE A 100 10.71 -11.65 -3.50
C PHE A 100 9.52 -12.06 -2.66
N THR A 101 9.79 -12.31 -1.39
CA THR A 101 8.75 -12.42 -0.36
C THR A 101 9.03 -11.40 0.72
N GLY A 102 8.07 -10.54 1.00
CA GLY A 102 8.16 -9.60 2.11
C GLY A 102 7.16 -9.95 3.20
N THR A 103 7.58 -9.89 4.45
CA THR A 103 6.73 -10.10 5.62
C THR A 103 6.89 -8.98 6.62
N THR A 104 5.79 -8.45 7.14
CA THR A 104 5.78 -7.48 8.24
C THR A 104 5.33 -8.15 9.53
N ASN A 105 6.11 -7.99 10.60
CA ASN A 105 5.69 -8.34 11.97
C ASN A 105 5.92 -7.10 12.86
N ASP A 106 4.85 -6.49 13.38
CA ASP A 106 4.70 -5.35 14.34
C ASP A 106 5.71 -4.17 14.33
N SER A 107 6.99 -4.41 14.06
CA SER A 107 8.06 -3.41 13.93
C SER A 107 9.13 -3.73 12.87
N THR A 108 9.16 -4.94 12.32
CA THR A 108 10.22 -5.42 11.41
C THR A 108 9.66 -5.85 10.06
N VAL A 109 10.41 -5.57 9.01
CA VAL A 109 10.13 -6.09 7.67
C VAL A 109 11.27 -6.99 7.25
N THR A 110 10.92 -8.22 6.92
CA THR A 110 11.86 -9.19 6.38
C THR A 110 11.58 -9.36 4.90
N LEU A 111 12.61 -9.16 4.09
CA LEU A 111 12.62 -9.44 2.67
C LEU A 111 13.43 -10.70 2.42
N THR A 112 12.84 -11.65 1.73
CA THR A 112 13.45 -12.92 1.36
C THR A 112 13.56 -13.01 -0.15
N ILE A 113 14.77 -13.33 -0.62
CA ILE A 113 15.09 -13.52 -2.03
C ILE A 113 15.42 -14.98 -2.21
N THR A 114 14.60 -15.70 -2.96
CA THR A 114 14.82 -17.12 -3.23
C THR A 114 15.20 -17.30 -4.69
N ALA A 115 16.34 -17.92 -4.97
CA ALA A 115 16.76 -18.29 -6.31
C ALA A 115 16.84 -19.81 -6.47
N GLY A 116 16.11 -20.34 -7.47
CA GLY A 116 16.15 -21.75 -7.83
C GLY A 116 17.18 -22.02 -8.92
N MET A 117 17.85 -23.18 -8.86
CA MET A 117 18.84 -23.59 -9.88
C MET A 117 19.97 -22.56 -10.07
N SER A 118 20.43 -21.95 -8.99
CA SER A 118 21.51 -20.98 -9.01
C SER A 118 22.88 -21.67 -8.98
N PRO A 119 23.90 -21.18 -9.72
CA PRO A 119 25.27 -21.65 -9.60
C PRO A 119 26.01 -21.16 -8.33
N GLY A 120 25.29 -20.67 -7.31
CA GLY A 120 25.89 -20.18 -6.06
C GLY A 120 26.19 -18.68 -6.09
N MET A 121 25.29 -17.89 -6.67
CA MET A 121 25.53 -16.48 -7.02
C MET A 121 25.47 -15.53 -5.84
N PHE A 122 24.78 -15.91 -4.77
CA PHE A 122 24.64 -15.08 -3.58
C PHE A 122 25.68 -15.40 -2.52
N ARG A 123 26.43 -16.51 -2.67
CA ARG A 123 27.38 -17.03 -1.68
C ARG A 123 28.39 -16.01 -1.15
N THR A 124 28.83 -15.07 -1.97
CA THR A 124 29.84 -14.07 -1.58
C THR A 124 29.23 -12.72 -1.21
N ALA A 125 27.91 -12.56 -1.34
CA ALA A 125 27.23 -11.33 -1.03
C ALA A 125 27.28 -11.08 0.48
N LYS A 126 27.56 -9.84 0.87
CA LYS A 126 27.50 -9.38 2.27
C LYS A 126 26.33 -8.43 2.51
N ALA A 127 25.92 -7.75 1.45
CA ALA A 127 24.82 -6.81 1.42
C ALA A 127 24.04 -6.97 0.11
N LEU A 128 22.80 -6.54 0.13
CA LEU A 128 22.06 -6.12 -1.04
C LEU A 128 22.47 -4.68 -1.35
N GLU A 129 23.18 -4.51 -2.45
CA GLU A 129 23.72 -3.22 -2.88
C GLU A 129 22.69 -2.58 -3.82
N LEU A 130 22.06 -1.50 -3.39
CA LEU A 130 21.02 -0.81 -4.16
C LEU A 130 21.51 0.57 -4.58
N VAL A 131 21.00 1.02 -5.72
CA VAL A 131 21.01 2.42 -6.12
C VAL A 131 19.56 2.87 -6.19
N VAL A 132 19.18 3.74 -5.26
CA VAL A 132 17.82 4.26 -5.07
C VAL A 132 17.84 5.73 -5.48
N ASP A 133 17.15 6.06 -6.58
CA ASP A 133 17.11 7.41 -7.16
C ASP A 133 18.51 8.03 -7.33
N GLY A 134 19.47 7.21 -7.77
CA GLY A 134 20.86 7.60 -7.99
C GLY A 134 21.75 7.61 -6.74
N LYS A 135 21.22 7.28 -5.56
CA LYS A 135 21.99 7.17 -4.30
C LYS A 135 22.24 5.73 -3.92
N SER A 136 23.48 5.41 -3.57
CA SER A 136 23.84 4.08 -3.07
C SER A 136 23.24 3.83 -1.68
N MET A 137 22.66 2.65 -1.51
CA MET A 137 22.12 2.13 -0.26
C MET A 137 22.54 0.66 -0.14
N ASP A 138 23.34 0.36 0.87
CA ASP A 138 23.75 -1.01 1.17
C ASP A 138 22.93 -1.55 2.34
N ILE A 139 22.30 -2.70 2.14
CA ILE A 139 21.48 -3.35 3.15
C ILE A 139 22.11 -4.67 3.52
N ALA A 140 22.56 -4.80 4.77
CA ALA A 140 23.22 -6.01 5.24
C ALA A 140 22.33 -7.25 5.10
N ILE A 141 22.92 -8.35 4.65
CA ILE A 141 22.25 -9.65 4.63
C ILE A 141 22.18 -10.17 6.07
N ALA A 142 20.96 -10.48 6.52
CA ALA A 142 20.72 -11.03 7.85
C ALA A 142 21.00 -12.53 7.92
N ASP A 143 20.64 -13.27 6.86
CA ASP A 143 20.90 -14.70 6.76
C ASP A 143 21.05 -15.15 5.30
N TYR A 144 21.80 -16.21 5.10
CA TYR A 144 21.99 -16.85 3.79
C TYR A 144 21.96 -18.37 3.96
N ASN A 145 21.05 -19.02 3.24
CA ASN A 145 20.93 -20.46 3.19
C ASN A 145 21.10 -20.95 1.76
N SER A 146 21.78 -22.09 1.59
CA SER A 146 21.85 -22.77 0.30
C SER A 146 21.69 -24.26 0.44
N LYS A 147 20.83 -24.83 -0.40
CA LYS A 147 20.63 -26.26 -0.52
C LYS A 147 21.15 -26.73 -1.86
N ARG A 148 22.14 -27.62 -1.83
CA ARG A 148 22.63 -28.26 -3.05
C ARG A 148 21.52 -29.08 -3.69
N ARG A 149 21.22 -28.83 -4.97
CA ARG A 149 20.36 -29.71 -5.76
C ARG A 149 21.18 -30.91 -6.22
N ARG A 150 20.69 -32.12 -5.97
CA ARG A 150 21.26 -33.32 -6.59
C ARG A 150 20.90 -33.30 -8.06
N SER A 151 21.93 -33.25 -8.90
CA SER A 151 21.77 -33.44 -10.33
C SER A 151 21.28 -34.87 -10.61
N GLY A 152 20.22 -35.03 -11.41
CA GLY A 152 19.71 -36.35 -11.80
C GLY A 152 20.77 -37.20 -12.52
N ALA A 153 20.57 -38.52 -12.52
CA ALA A 153 21.43 -39.47 -13.24
C ALA A 153 21.49 -39.08 -14.73
N GLY A 154 22.67 -38.71 -15.22
CA GLY A 154 22.89 -38.22 -16.59
C GLY A 154 23.31 -36.75 -16.71
N SER A 155 23.33 -35.99 -15.61
CA SER A 155 23.87 -34.63 -15.62
C SER A 155 25.39 -34.63 -15.79
N ARG A 156 25.90 -33.82 -16.72
CA ARG A 156 27.34 -33.59 -16.92
C ARG A 156 27.98 -33.17 -15.60
N THR A 157 28.97 -33.93 -15.17
CA THR A 157 29.90 -33.61 -14.09
C THR A 157 30.43 -32.17 -14.26
N GLY A 158 30.15 -31.29 -13.31
CA GLY A 158 30.80 -29.96 -13.24
C GLY A 158 29.92 -28.80 -12.78
N THR A 159 28.60 -28.81 -13.05
CA THR A 159 27.70 -27.71 -12.64
C THR A 159 26.90 -28.08 -11.40
N THR A 160 27.42 -27.73 -10.21
CA THR A 160 26.61 -27.84 -8.99
C THR A 160 25.63 -26.69 -8.94
N LEU A 161 24.34 -27.01 -8.86
CA LEU A 161 23.26 -26.03 -8.70
C LEU A 161 22.75 -26.03 -7.26
N TYR A 162 22.27 -24.89 -6.83
CA TYR A 162 21.76 -24.62 -5.50
C TYR A 162 20.36 -24.01 -5.59
N ASP A 163 19.55 -24.31 -4.59
CA ASP A 163 18.44 -23.43 -4.20
C ASP A 163 19.01 -22.51 -3.12
N GLU A 164 19.08 -21.22 -3.41
CA GLU A 164 19.63 -20.20 -2.51
C GLU A 164 18.50 -19.34 -1.94
N THR A 165 18.60 -19.00 -0.67
CA THR A 165 17.70 -18.09 0.03
C THR A 165 18.53 -17.04 0.76
N VAL A 166 18.26 -15.77 0.49
CA VAL A 166 18.85 -14.63 1.19
C VAL A 166 17.76 -13.90 1.96
N THR A 167 18.02 -13.64 3.23
CA THR A 167 17.11 -12.93 4.13
C THR A 167 17.71 -11.59 4.50
N ILE A 168 16.91 -10.53 4.40
CA ILE A 168 17.30 -9.15 4.67
C ILE A 168 16.26 -8.55 5.61
N ASN A 169 16.73 -7.88 6.65
CA ASN A 169 15.86 -7.12 7.55
C ASN A 169 15.92 -5.65 7.19
N LEU A 170 14.78 -5.08 6.82
CA LEU A 170 14.63 -3.67 6.52
C LEU A 170 14.19 -2.91 7.77
N THR A 171 14.88 -1.82 8.04
CA THR A 171 14.36 -0.80 8.97
C THR A 171 13.16 -0.09 8.35
N ARG A 172 12.34 0.57 9.19
CA ARG A 172 11.20 1.35 8.71
C ARG A 172 11.63 2.48 7.77
N GLU A 173 12.78 3.11 8.03
CA GLU A 173 13.33 4.18 7.20
C GLU A 173 13.75 3.67 5.82
N GLN A 174 14.51 2.56 5.78
CA GLN A 174 14.89 1.94 4.51
C GLN A 174 13.65 1.50 3.71
N LEU A 175 12.65 0.92 4.37
CA LEU A 175 11.40 0.55 3.69
C LEU A 175 10.66 1.77 3.14
N ALA A 176 10.57 2.86 3.91
CA ALA A 176 9.94 4.10 3.44
C ALA A 176 10.65 4.63 2.19
N GLN A 177 11.98 4.68 2.23
CA GLN A 177 12.78 5.16 1.11
C GLN A 177 12.61 4.28 -0.13
N LEU A 178 12.60 2.96 0.03
CA LEU A 178 12.42 2.02 -1.08
C LEU A 178 10.98 2.03 -1.63
N ALA A 179 9.97 2.24 -0.78
CA ALA A 179 8.57 2.28 -1.19
C ALA A 179 8.19 3.57 -1.95
N GLN A 180 8.93 4.66 -1.74
CA GLN A 180 8.73 5.95 -2.40
C GLN A 180 9.67 6.18 -3.59
N ALA A 181 10.64 5.30 -3.81
CA ALA A 181 11.63 5.47 -4.86
C ALA A 181 10.98 5.38 -6.25
N ASP A 182 11.45 6.23 -7.16
CA ASP A 182 11.06 6.17 -8.57
C ASP A 182 11.89 5.09 -9.30
N GLN A 183 13.18 4.98 -8.96
CA GLN A 183 14.12 4.07 -9.58
C GLN A 183 14.95 3.31 -8.54
N ILE A 184 14.97 1.99 -8.63
CA ILE A 184 15.82 1.11 -7.84
C ILE A 184 16.47 0.12 -8.79
N THR A 185 17.80 0.07 -8.73
CA THR A 185 18.60 -1.00 -9.35
C THR A 185 19.44 -1.64 -8.27
N GLY A 186 19.72 -2.94 -8.36
CA GLY A 186 20.45 -3.60 -7.29
C GLY A 186 21.32 -4.75 -7.74
N ASN A 187 22.33 -5.05 -6.94
CA ASN A 187 23.14 -6.23 -7.06
C ASN A 187 23.09 -7.04 -5.76
N LEU A 188 23.09 -8.36 -5.93
CA LEU A 188 23.25 -9.30 -4.84
C LEU A 188 24.36 -10.28 -5.20
N GLY A 189 25.57 -9.98 -4.70
CA GLY A 189 26.77 -10.70 -5.11
C GLY A 189 27.08 -10.44 -6.59
N VAL A 190 27.07 -11.50 -7.40
CA VAL A 190 27.32 -11.40 -8.85
C VAL A 190 26.04 -11.32 -9.69
N ALA A 191 24.88 -11.31 -9.04
CA ALA A 191 23.59 -11.24 -9.70
C ALA A 191 23.07 -9.81 -9.72
N GLU A 192 22.58 -9.38 -10.87
CA GLU A 192 21.89 -8.10 -11.02
C GLU A 192 20.40 -8.35 -10.79
N LEU A 193 19.83 -7.66 -9.82
CA LEU A 193 18.41 -7.74 -9.50
C LEU A 193 17.69 -6.62 -10.26
N GLY A 194 17.00 -7.01 -11.33
CA GLY A 194 16.07 -6.12 -12.03
C GLY A 194 14.83 -5.90 -11.19
N LEU A 195 14.85 -4.88 -10.32
CA LEU A 195 13.68 -4.49 -9.54
C LEU A 195 12.64 -3.88 -10.48
N GLY A 196 11.60 -4.65 -10.75
CA GLY A 196 10.49 -4.28 -11.61
C GLY A 196 9.34 -3.70 -10.80
N ARG A 197 8.34 -3.12 -11.49
CA ARG A 197 7.17 -2.48 -10.86
C ARG A 197 6.47 -3.34 -9.80
N GLU A 198 6.49 -4.67 -9.94
CA GLU A 198 5.93 -5.57 -8.93
C GLU A 198 6.64 -5.45 -7.57
N ASP A 199 7.96 -5.24 -7.55
CA ASP A 199 8.75 -5.17 -6.32
C ASP A 199 8.50 -3.86 -5.60
N TYR A 200 8.38 -2.76 -6.35
CA TYR A 200 7.95 -1.47 -5.80
C TYR A 200 6.59 -1.59 -5.15
N ASN A 201 5.63 -2.16 -5.88
CA ASN A 201 4.31 -2.35 -5.34
C ASN A 201 4.39 -3.23 -4.06
N LEU A 202 5.24 -4.27 -4.03
CA LEU A 202 5.41 -5.13 -2.85
C LEU A 202 5.90 -4.30 -1.67
N LEU A 203 6.93 -3.49 -1.87
CA LEU A 203 7.50 -2.60 -0.85
C LEU A 203 6.46 -1.58 -0.35
N THR A 204 5.70 -0.96 -1.26
CA THR A 204 4.61 -0.05 -0.91
C THR A 204 3.53 -0.76 -0.08
N VAL A 205 3.12 -1.96 -0.50
CA VAL A 205 2.09 -2.76 0.16
C VAL A 205 2.52 -3.16 1.59
N LEU A 206 3.81 -3.36 1.85
CA LEU A 206 4.38 -3.60 3.17
C LEU A 206 4.50 -2.32 4.00
N ALA A 207 4.92 -1.20 3.38
CA ALA A 207 4.99 0.10 4.04
C ALA A 207 3.60 0.56 4.53
N GLU A 208 2.58 0.41 3.68
CA GLU A 208 1.17 0.70 4.00
C GLU A 208 0.70 -0.13 5.20
N SER A 209 1.07 -1.42 5.31
CA SER A 209 0.68 -2.26 6.46
C SER A 209 1.30 -1.84 7.79
N LEU A 210 2.40 -1.10 7.75
CA LEU A 210 3.05 -0.54 8.93
C LEU A 210 2.68 0.92 9.19
N ASN A 211 1.75 1.49 8.41
CA ASN A 211 1.41 2.91 8.42
C ASN A 211 2.63 3.83 8.23
N ILE A 212 3.60 3.37 7.45
CA ILE A 212 4.77 4.16 7.08
C ILE A 212 4.35 5.05 5.90
N LYS A 213 4.51 6.35 6.06
CA LYS A 213 4.17 7.36 5.05
C LYS A 213 5.35 7.65 4.17
#